data_AF-A0A6N7AJT1-F1
#
_entry.id   AF-A0A6N7AJT1-F1
#
_cell.length_a   1.000
_cell.length_b   1.000
_cell.length_c   1.000
_cell.angle_alpha   90.00
_cell.angle_beta   90.00
_cell.angle_gamma   90.00
#
_symmetry.space_group_name_H-M   'P 1'
#
loop_
_entity.id
_entity.type
_entity.pdbx_description
1 polymer ?
#
loop_
_entity_poly.entity_id
_entity_poly.type
_entity_poly.pdbx_seq_one_letter_code
_entity_poly.pdbx_strand_id
1 'polypeptide(L)' 'MDSNSDEARPCDPDDIYRAVVGLLRQRRIEQFHLRILATYGLRLSPLDPRIQEETQAYHYWDEAIDRLSTILKTKGIVLC' A
#
# COMPACT_ATOMS: atom_id res chain seq x y z
N MET A 1 -16.10 -11.52 32.50
CA MET A 1 -16.69 -10.36 31.81
C MET A 1 -15.80 -9.18 32.15
N ASP A 2 -15.01 -8.59 31.25
CA ASP A 2 -15.07 -8.62 29.79
C ASP A 2 -13.66 -8.50 29.21
N SER A 3 -13.38 -9.35 28.21
CA SER A 3 -12.23 -9.26 27.34
C SER A 3 -12.35 -7.98 26.52
N ASN A 4 -11.68 -6.91 26.95
CA ASN A 4 -11.54 -5.72 26.11
C ASN A 4 -10.43 -6.01 25.09
N SER A 5 -10.77 -6.83 24.10
CA SER A 5 -9.98 -6.97 22.89
C SER A 5 -10.02 -5.61 22.21
N ASP A 6 -8.98 -4.80 22.42
CA ASP A 6 -8.71 -3.58 21.65
C ASP A 6 -8.32 -4.02 20.21
N GLU A 7 -9.22 -4.74 19.55
CA GLU A 7 -9.07 -5.23 18.19
C GLU A 7 -9.17 -4.00 17.31
N ALA A 8 -8.00 -3.42 17.00
CA ALA A 8 -7.87 -2.39 16.00
C ALA A 8 -8.68 -2.81 14.76
N ARG A 9 -9.56 -1.91 14.31
CA ARG A 9 -10.43 -2.15 13.16
C ARG A 9 -9.57 -2.71 12.01
N PRO A 10 -9.92 -3.89 11.45
CA PRO A 10 -9.16 -4.44 10.34
C PRO A 10 -9.18 -3.47 9.16
N CYS A 11 -8.10 -3.46 8.38
CA CYS A 11 -8.01 -2.64 7.18
C CYS A 11 -9.17 -2.98 6.23
N ASP A 12 -9.99 -1.97 5.91
CA ASP A 12 -11.05 -2.09 4.91
C ASP A 12 -10.47 -1.77 3.52
N PRO A 13 -10.92 -2.43 2.43
CA PRO A 13 -10.62 -2.00 1.07
C PRO A 13 -10.78 -0.50 0.82
N ASP A 14 -11.78 0.13 1.45
CA ASP A 14 -12.04 1.57 1.35
C ASP A 14 -10.91 2.43 1.96
N ASP A 15 -10.23 1.92 2.99
CA ASP A 15 -9.11 2.61 3.63
C ASP A 15 -7.92 2.74 2.68
N ILE A 16 -7.62 1.64 1.97
CA ILE A 16 -6.57 1.58 0.95
C ILE A 16 -6.96 2.50 -0.20
N TYR A 17 -8.19 2.39 -0.72
CA TYR A 17 -8.67 3.23 -1.82
C TYR A 17 -8.55 4.72 -1.51
N ARG A 18 -9.03 5.15 -0.33
CA ARG A 18 -8.96 6.57 0.09
C ARG A 18 -7.52 7.05 0.25
N ALA A 19 -6.63 6.22 0.78
CA ALA A 19 -5.22 6.57 0.93
C ALA A 19 -4.52 6.72 -0.43
N VAL A 20 -4.72 5.76 -1.34
CA VAL A 20 -4.16 5.78 -2.70
C VAL A 20 -4.66 6.99 -3.50
N VAL A 21 -5.98 7.26 -3.48
CA VAL A 21 -6.55 8.44 -4.16
C VAL A 21 -6.01 9.74 -3.55
N GLY A 22 -5.83 9.79 -2.23
CA GLY A 22 -5.21 10.93 -1.55
C GLY A 22 -3.78 11.19 -2.03
N LEU A 23 -2.94 10.15 -2.07
CA LEU A 23 -1.57 10.23 -2.56
C LEU A 23 -1.50 10.67 -4.03
N LEU A 24 -2.39 10.16 -4.87
CA LEU A 24 -2.45 10.54 -6.29
C LEU A 24 -2.81 12.02 -6.47
N ARG A 25 -3.84 12.50 -5.74
CA ARG A 25 -4.26 13.91 -5.79
C ARG A 25 -3.16 14.87 -5.33
N GLN A 26 -2.37 14.45 -4.35
CA GLN A 26 -1.22 15.20 -3.85
C GLN A 26 0.04 15.03 -4.72
N ARG A 27 -0.03 14.26 -5.83
CA ARG A 27 1.10 13.89 -6.68
C ARG A 27 2.27 13.26 -5.90
N ARG A 28 1.97 12.57 -4.81
CA ARG A 28 2.96 11.82 -4.04
C ARG A 28 3.23 10.46 -4.66
N ILE A 29 2.24 9.90 -5.36
CA ILE A 29 2.39 8.77 -6.27
C ILE A 29 1.82 9.16 -7.64
N GLU A 30 2.26 8.46 -8.68
CA GLU A 30 1.90 8.74 -10.07
C GLU A 30 1.16 7.57 -10.72
N GLN A 31 0.71 7.74 -11.97
CA GLN A 31 -0.01 6.69 -12.70
C GLN A 31 0.79 5.38 -12.83
N PHE A 32 2.12 5.46 -12.95
CA PHE A 32 2.97 4.28 -12.98
C PHE A 32 2.90 3.48 -11.67
N HIS A 33 2.91 4.15 -10.53
CA HIS A 33 2.73 3.53 -9.22
C HIS A 33 1.38 2.82 -9.13
N LEU A 34 0.29 3.46 -9.60
CA LEU A 34 -1.03 2.84 -9.62
C LEU A 34 -1.09 1.59 -10.51
N ARG A 35 -0.49 1.67 -11.70
CA ARG A 35 -0.45 0.53 -12.63
C ARG A 35 0.28 -0.66 -12.01
N ILE A 36 1.41 -0.40 -11.36
CA ILE A 36 2.20 -1.42 -10.66
C ILE A 36 1.40 -2.00 -9.47
N LEU A 37 0.83 -1.14 -8.60
CA LEU A 37 -0.01 -1.60 -7.49
C LEU A 37 -1.18 -2.48 -7.97
N ALA A 38 -1.89 -2.08 -9.02
CA ALA A 38 -3.01 -2.85 -9.55
C ALA A 38 -2.55 -4.19 -10.16
N THR A 39 -1.48 -4.18 -10.97
CA THR A 39 -0.99 -5.38 -11.65
C THR A 39 -0.52 -6.43 -10.64
N TYR A 40 0.29 -6.03 -9.66
CA TYR A 40 0.91 -6.96 -8.72
C TYR A 40 0.03 -7.26 -7.51
N GLY A 41 -0.84 -6.32 -7.10
CA GLY A 41 -1.88 -6.58 -6.11
C GLY A 41 -2.89 -7.64 -6.58
N LEU A 42 -3.27 -7.63 -7.86
CA LEU A 42 -4.12 -8.68 -8.44
C LEU A 42 -3.41 -10.02 -8.57
N ARG A 43 -2.11 -10.01 -8.87
CA ARG A 43 -1.31 -11.24 -9.01
C ARG A 43 -1.02 -11.94 -7.68
N LEU A 44 -1.16 -11.23 -6.55
CA LEU A 44 -0.80 -11.72 -5.21
C LEU A 44 0.60 -12.35 -5.17
N SER A 45 1.52 -11.81 -5.98
CA SER A 45 2.85 -12.35 -6.19
C SER A 45 3.88 -11.23 -6.03
N PRO A 46 4.94 -11.45 -5.24
CA PRO A 46 5.95 -10.43 -5.00
C PRO A 46 6.77 -10.18 -6.26
N LEU A 47 7.14 -8.92 -6.48
CA LEU A 47 8.19 -8.54 -7.41
C LEU A 47 9.54 -9.04 -6.88
N ASP A 48 10.35 -9.67 -7.73
CA ASP A 48 11.72 -10.06 -7.38
C ASP A 48 12.73 -9.02 -7.90
N PRO A 49 13.38 -8.23 -7.02
CA PRO A 49 14.34 -7.21 -7.44
C PRO A 49 15.61 -7.80 -8.08
N ARG A 50 15.82 -9.12 -8.01
CA ARG A 50 16.96 -9.80 -8.64
C ARG A 50 16.75 -10.00 -10.15
N ILE A 51 15.50 -9.87 -10.63
CA ILE A 51 15.16 -9.96 -12.04
C ILE A 51 15.29 -8.54 -12.64
N GLN A 52 16.16 -8.38 -13.63
CA GLN A 52 16.49 -7.07 -14.20
C GLN A 52 15.25 -6.38 -14.77
N GLU A 53 14.36 -7.14 -15.41
CA GLU A 53 13.11 -6.67 -15.99
C GLU A 53 12.12 -6.19 -14.92
N GLU A 54 12.20 -6.72 -13.70
CA GLU A 54 11.31 -6.37 -12.60
C GLU A 54 11.88 -5.28 -11.69
N THR A 55 13.16 -4.96 -11.80
CA THR A 55 13.85 -4.00 -10.90
C THR A 55 13.14 -2.64 -10.88
N GLN A 56 12.78 -2.10 -12.05
CA GLN A 56 12.09 -0.81 -12.13
C GLN A 56 10.68 -0.88 -11.53
N ALA A 57 9.95 -1.97 -11.79
CA ALA A 57 8.62 -2.19 -11.24
C ALA A 57 8.67 -2.34 -9.70
N TYR A 58 9.70 -3.03 -9.20
CA TYR A 58 9.98 -3.18 -7.77
C TYR A 58 10.18 -1.82 -7.11
N HIS A 59 10.97 -0.92 -7.69
CA HIS A 59 11.16 0.42 -7.13
C HIS A 59 9.85 1.21 -7.02
N TYR A 60 9.03 1.24 -8.08
CA TYR A 60 7.73 1.93 -8.01
C TYR A 60 6.75 1.27 -7.03
N TRP A 61 6.82 -0.06 -6.89
CA TRP A 61 6.04 -0.79 -5.90
C TRP A 61 6.44 -0.40 -4.47
N ASP A 62 7.73 -0.51 -4.17
CA ASP A 62 8.30 -0.19 -2.85
C ASP A 62 8.00 1.25 -2.46
N GLU A 63 8.23 2.18 -3.40
CA GLU A 63 7.96 3.60 -3.24
C GLU A 63 6.49 3.89 -2.91
N ALA A 64 5.57 3.19 -3.58
CA ALA A 64 4.14 3.34 -3.35
C ALA A 64 3.69 2.73 -2.02
N ILE A 65 4.21 1.55 -1.67
CA ILE A 65 3.89 0.86 -0.42
C ILE A 65 4.43 1.64 0.78
N ASP A 66 5.62 2.22 0.72
CA ASP A 66 6.18 3.05 1.79
C ASP A 66 5.28 4.27 2.10
N ARG A 67 4.88 4.99 1.05
CA ARG A 67 3.96 6.14 1.16
C ARG A 67 2.59 5.74 1.70
N LEU A 68 2.05 4.62 1.21
CA LEU A 68 0.77 4.09 1.67
C LEU A 68 0.86 3.69 3.15
N SER A 69 1.91 2.96 3.52
CA SER A 69 2.17 2.49 4.88
C SER A 69 2.24 3.65 5.86
N THR A 70 2.90 4.75 5.49
CA THR A 70 2.94 5.96 6.31
C THR A 70 1.54 6.49 6.65
N ILE A 71 0.64 6.55 5.66
CA ILE A 71 -0.74 7.01 5.86
C ILE A 71 -1.53 6.01 6.73
N LEU A 72 -1.40 4.72 6.45
CA LEU A 72 -2.12 3.68 7.18
C LEU A 72 -1.67 3.58 8.65
N LYS A 73 -0.37 3.72 8.92
CA LYS A 73 0.18 3.81 10.27
C LYS A 73 -0.33 5.05 11.01
N THR A 74 -0.35 6.21 10.35
CA THR A 74 -0.88 7.45 10.94
C THR A 74 -2.36 7.32 11.32
N LYS A 75 -3.13 6.53 10.58
CA LYS A 75 -4.54 6.24 10.86
C LYS A 75 -4.76 5.11 11.88
N GLY A 76 -3.70 4.47 12.37
CA GLY A 76 -3.80 3.33 13.28
C GLY A 76 -4.30 2.04 12.62
N ILE A 77 -4.29 1.97 11.29
CA ILE A 77 -4.78 0.80 10.52
C ILE A 77 -3.69 -0.27 10.41
N VAL A 78 -2.43 0.15 10.30
CA VAL A 78 -1.26 -0.72 10.34
C VAL A 78 -0.46 -0.35 11.58
N LEU A 79 0.01 -1.36 12.32
CA LEU A 79 0.86 -1.15 13.50
C LEU A 79 2.24 -0.62 13.08
N CYS A 80 2.84 0.22 13.92
CA CYS A 80 4.09 0.92 13.62
C CYS A 80 5.31 0.01 13.68
#